data_AF-N1ZHU4-F1
#
_entry.id   AF-N1ZHU4-F1
#
_cell.length_a   1.000
_cell.length_b   1.000
_cell.length_c   1.000
_cell.angle_alpha   90.00
_cell.angle_beta   90.00
_cell.angle_gamma   90.00
#
_symmetry.space_group_name_H-M   'P 1'
#
loop_
_entity.id
_entity.type
_entity.pdbx_description
1 polymer ?
#
loop_
_entity_poly.entity_id
_entity_poly.type
_entity_poly.pdbx_seq_one_letter_code
_entity_poly.pdbx_strand_id
1 'polypeptide(L)' 'MNKKNKKFDKICKAIVLKNGVSMKEVKKEMQSAINYAFENVTQEQKLFQSNITKKGEIPTPEELLNFVCKNIK' A
#
# COMPACT_ATOMS: atom_id res chain seq x y z
N MET A 1 -7.41 -20.18 0.23
CA MET A 1 -6.92 -18.81 0.55
C MET A 1 -5.44 -18.71 0.18
N ASN A 2 -5.06 -17.78 -0.70
CA ASN A 2 -3.73 -17.72 -1.33
C ASN A 2 -2.66 -17.17 -0.35
N LYS A 3 -1.45 -17.74 -0.32
CA LYS A 3 -0.37 -17.40 0.66
C LYS A 3 0.03 -15.91 0.67
N LYS A 4 -0.15 -15.18 -0.43
CA LYS A 4 0.24 -13.76 -0.60
C LYS A 4 -0.54 -12.80 0.33
N ASN A 5 -1.85 -13.02 0.50
CA ASN A 5 -2.72 -12.18 1.34
C ASN A 5 -2.35 -12.23 2.85
N LYS A 6 -1.60 -13.23 3.32
CA LYS A 6 -1.39 -13.46 4.76
C LYS A 6 -0.43 -12.46 5.42
N LYS A 7 0.47 -11.82 4.66
CA LYS A 7 1.40 -10.79 5.20
C LYS A 7 0.71 -9.43 5.33
N PHE A 8 0.02 -8.99 4.28
CA PHE A 8 -0.72 -7.73 4.28
C PHE A 8 -1.80 -7.70 5.37
N ASP A 9 -2.62 -8.76 5.47
CA ASP A 9 -3.66 -8.81 6.51
C ASP A 9 -3.10 -8.80 7.93
N LYS A 10 -1.89 -9.33 8.17
CA LYS A 10 -1.24 -9.24 9.49
C LYS A 10 -0.86 -7.80 9.83
N ILE A 11 -0.34 -7.05 8.87
CA ILE A 11 0.01 -5.63 9.05
C ILE A 11 -1.26 -4.84 9.35
N CYS A 12 -2.31 -5.01 8.55
CA CYS A 12 -3.58 -4.30 8.78
C CYS A 12 -4.19 -4.65 10.14
N LYS A 13 -4.12 -5.92 10.59
CA LYS A 13 -4.57 -6.32 11.94
C LYS A 13 -3.79 -5.61 13.05
N ALA A 14 -2.47 -5.48 12.91
CA ALA A 14 -1.66 -4.76 13.90
C ALA A 14 -2.05 -3.27 13.99
N ILE A 15 -2.33 -2.64 12.84
CA ILE A 15 -2.80 -1.24 12.77
C ILE A 15 -4.19 -1.10 13.42
N VAL A 16 -5.12 -2.02 13.12
CA VAL A 16 -6.45 -2.08 13.73
C VAL A 16 -6.35 -2.13 15.25
N LEU A 17 -5.57 -3.07 15.79
CA LEU A 17 -5.42 -3.26 17.24
C LEU A 17 -4.77 -2.06 17.92
N LYS A 18 -3.78 -1.44 17.27
CA LYS A 18 -3.05 -0.30 17.84
C LYS A 18 -3.91 0.98 17.89
N ASN A 19 -4.77 1.20 16.89
CA ASN A 19 -5.47 2.48 16.71
C ASN A 19 -6.97 2.39 17.02
N GLY A 20 -7.51 1.22 17.34
CA GLY A 20 -8.95 1.06 17.64
C GLY A 20 -9.87 1.31 16.46
N VAL A 21 -9.38 1.08 15.23
CA VAL A 21 -10.12 1.32 13.97
C VAL A 21 -10.51 0.01 13.30
N SER A 22 -11.41 0.03 12.32
CA SER A 22 -11.80 -1.17 11.58
C SER A 22 -10.81 -1.52 10.46
N MET A 23 -10.79 -2.81 10.08
CA MET A 23 -10.03 -3.30 8.92
C MET A 23 -10.41 -2.58 7.62
N LYS A 24 -11.69 -2.23 7.47
CA LYS A 24 -12.21 -1.52 6.30
C LYS A 24 -11.65 -0.11 6.23
N GLU A 25 -11.63 0.60 7.36
CA GLU A 25 -11.05 1.95 7.45
C GLU A 25 -9.56 1.92 7.13
N VAL A 26 -8.79 1.00 7.73
CA VAL A 26 -7.35 0.89 7.43
C VAL A 26 -7.10 0.70 5.93
N LYS A 27 -7.81 -0.23 5.28
CA LYS A 27 -7.62 -0.49 3.85
C LYS A 27 -8.07 0.71 2.99
N LYS A 28 -9.15 1.38 3.37
CA LYS A 28 -9.67 2.57 2.68
C LYS A 28 -8.67 3.73 2.77
N GLU A 29 -8.22 4.07 3.98
CA GLU A 29 -7.30 5.18 4.21
C GLU A 29 -5.94 4.93 3.55
N MET A 30 -5.43 3.69 3.61
CA MET A 30 -4.22 3.32 2.87
C MET A 30 -4.38 3.55 1.36
N GLN A 31 -5.48 3.09 0.76
CA GLN A 31 -5.71 3.32 -0.67
C GLN A 31 -5.86 4.83 -0.97
N SER A 32 -6.56 5.58 -0.12
CA SER A 32 -6.74 7.03 -0.32
C SER A 32 -5.41 7.79 -0.30
N ALA A 33 -4.51 7.43 0.62
CA ALA A 33 -3.17 8.02 0.68
C ALA A 33 -2.33 7.69 -0.57
N ILE A 34 -2.46 6.46 -1.08
CA ILE A 34 -1.80 6.05 -2.32
C ILE A 34 -2.36 6.81 -3.51
N ASN A 35 -3.69 6.91 -3.63
CA ASN A 35 -4.32 7.66 -4.71
C ASN A 35 -3.83 9.11 -4.72
N TYR A 36 -3.86 9.77 -3.56
CA TYR A 36 -3.37 11.14 -3.42
C TYR A 36 -1.92 11.28 -3.89
N ALA A 37 -1.04 10.36 -3.51
CA ALA A 37 0.38 10.39 -3.89
C ALA A 37 0.62 10.17 -5.40
N PHE A 38 -0.22 9.38 -6.07
CA PHE A 38 -0.11 9.10 -7.50
C PHE A 38 -0.81 10.16 -8.37
N GLU A 39 -1.87 10.79 -7.86
CA GLU A 39 -2.58 11.88 -8.54
C GLU A 39 -1.82 13.21 -8.43
N ASN A 40 -1.08 13.44 -7.34
CA ASN A 40 -0.36 14.70 -7.06
C ASN A 40 1.16 14.54 -7.15
N VAL A 41 1.62 13.84 -8.19
CA VAL A 41 3.02 13.42 -8.31
C VAL A 41 3.94 14.53 -8.83
N THR A 42 5.06 14.78 -8.15
CA THR A 42 6.13 15.65 -8.66
C THR A 42 6.98 14.92 -9.71
N GLN A 43 7.73 15.65 -10.56
CA GLN A 43 8.58 15.02 -11.57
C GLN A 43 9.60 14.03 -10.97
N GLU A 44 10.20 14.38 -9.83
CA GLU A 44 11.15 13.51 -9.12
C GLU A 44 10.48 12.23 -8.59
N GLN A 45 9.26 12.35 -8.07
CA GLN A 45 8.51 11.22 -7.52
C GLN A 45 8.04 10.25 -8.61
N LYS A 46 7.78 10.72 -9.84
CA LYS A 46 7.39 9.86 -10.97
C LYS A 46 8.40 8.75 -11.24
N LEU A 47 9.71 9.05 -11.14
CA LEU A 47 10.77 8.07 -11.36
C LEU A 47 10.74 6.94 -10.33
N PHE A 48 10.48 7.27 -9.06
CA PHE A 48 10.32 6.24 -8.03
C PHE A 48 9.03 5.44 -8.24
N GLN A 49 7.92 6.12 -8.49
CA GLN A 49 6.60 5.50 -8.64
C GLN A 49 6.48 4.59 -9.86
N SER A 50 7.24 4.84 -10.94
CA SER A 50 7.28 3.98 -12.12
C SER A 50 7.94 2.62 -11.87
N ASN A 51 8.81 2.51 -10.86
CA ASN A 51 9.45 1.24 -10.48
C ASN A 51 8.51 0.31 -9.71
N ILE A 52 7.37 0.80 -9.21
CA ILE A 52 6.45 0.03 -8.40
C ILE A 52 5.67 -0.94 -9.29
N THR A 53 5.82 -2.24 -9.04
CA THR A 53 5.06 -3.26 -9.76
C THR A 53 3.57 -3.15 -9.41
N LYS A 54 2.76 -2.77 -10.40
CA LYS A 54 1.31 -2.57 -10.27
C LYS A 54 0.59 -3.16 -11.47
N LYS A 55 -0.58 -3.75 -11.25
CA LYS A 55 -1.42 -4.28 -12.34
C LYS A 55 -2.27 -3.22 -13.03
N GLY A 56 -2.57 -2.12 -12.34
CA GLY A 56 -3.33 -0.98 -12.85
C GLY A 56 -2.51 0.32 -12.84
N GLU A 57 -3.19 1.45 -13.03
CA GLU A 57 -2.54 2.77 -13.06
C GLU A 57 -2.00 3.21 -11.69
N ILE A 58 -2.76 2.93 -10.63
CA ILE A 58 -2.42 3.19 -9.23
C ILE A 58 -2.27 1.84 -8.50
N PRO A 59 -1.20 1.61 -7.73
CA PRO A 59 -1.02 0.37 -7.01
C PRO A 59 -2.07 0.21 -5.89
N THR A 60 -2.38 -1.04 -5.58
CA THR A 60 -3.07 -1.38 -4.34
C THR A 60 -2.13 -1.28 -3.12
N PRO A 61 -2.65 -1.13 -1.88
CA PRO A 61 -1.84 -1.19 -0.67
C PRO A 61 -0.96 -2.43 -0.57
N GLU A 62 -1.45 -3.58 -1.03
CA GLU A 62 -0.69 -4.83 -1.02
C GLU A 62 0.47 -4.80 -2.03
N GLU A 63 0.25 -4.31 -3.25
CA GLU A 63 1.30 -4.16 -4.26
C GLU A 63 2.38 -3.19 -3.79
N LEU A 64 1.98 -2.04 -3.23
CA LEU A 64 2.89 -1.04 -2.71
C LEU A 64 3.73 -1.60 -1.56
N LEU A 65 3.10 -2.22 -0.55
CA LEU A 65 3.83 -2.78 0.58
C LEU A 65 4.75 -3.92 0.17
N ASN A 66 4.33 -4.78 -0.78
CA ASN A 66 5.21 -5.82 -1.30
C ASN A 66 6.43 -5.24 -2.02
N PHE A 67 6.28 -4.14 -2.74
CA PHE A 67 7.40 -3.43 -3.36
C PHE A 67 8.31 -2.82 -2.29
N VAL A 68 7.75 -2.04 -1.37
CA VAL A 68 8.49 -1.36 -0.31
C VAL A 68 9.26 -2.35 0.56
N CYS A 69 8.64 -3.43 1.03
CA CYS A 69 9.30 -4.45 1.85
C CYS A 69 10.44 -5.20 1.13
N LYS A 70 10.48 -5.19 -0.21
CA LYS A 70 11.60 -5.76 -0.98
C LYS A 70 12.75 -4.79 -1.19
N ASN A 71 12.47 -3.49 -1.09
CA ASN A 71 13.41 -2.42 -1.42
C ASN A 71 13.93 -1.66 -0.19
N ILE A 72 13.28 -1.80 0.96
CA ILE A 72 13.84 -1.38 2.25
C ILE A 72 14.88 -2.43 2.68
N LYS A 73 16.12 -1.99 2.87
CA LYS A 73 17.23 -2.76 3.46
C LYS A 73 17.31 -2.53 4.96
#